data_AF-A0A6L7NBW9-F1
#
_entry.id   AF-A0A6L7NBW9-F1
#
_cell.length_a   1.000
_cell.length_b   1.000
_cell.length_c   1.000
_cell.angle_alpha   90.00
_cell.angle_beta   90.00
_cell.angle_gamma   90.00
#
_symmetry.space_group_name_H-M   'P 1'
#
loop_
_entity.id
_entity.type
_entity.pdbx_description
1 polymer ?
#
loop_
_entity_poly.entity_id
_entity_poly.type
_entity_poly.pdbx_seq_one_letter_code
_entity_poly.pdbx_strand_id
1 'polypeptide(L)'
;MKKATLIALCLTVGFAFSAYSHVPEDQVLLAFQFPAGAEPTLDGDLSEWAVVPEDYWIGPEYYTSTAGEKWTDLSSLNSKIIVGYSASQDRLYMHYELFDNFRKRDVSGIESSPPPLPDTIELSVDGDHGGERSWADEPEDRGRFAQNIHFRLPNIDPASVSNEETAWYWFWHSQATWAGNPPYADQGYTSDSVVLNAADVTSYAEWMMTLWDNLQWDDPDGSVVHDFVEGEIIGLNWMIGDYDNMDNNEAVQYVLNGEGTYWETAAVATDFLLAPLEDVDFGTAVEAESWGRIKAAFGQ
;
A
#
# COMPACT_ATOMS: atom_id res chain seq x y z
N MET A 1 25.43 38.98 -25.89
CA MET A 1 26.21 37.97 -25.14
C MET A 1 25.56 37.83 -23.77
N LYS A 2 24.79 36.75 -23.57
CA LYS A 2 24.00 36.52 -22.36
C LYS A 2 24.93 36.06 -21.24
N LYS A 3 24.83 36.69 -20.06
CA LYS A 3 25.53 36.27 -18.84
C LYS A 3 24.70 35.15 -18.21
N ALA A 4 25.28 33.96 -18.10
CA ALA A 4 24.70 32.87 -17.32
C ALA A 4 25.04 33.10 -15.85
N THR A 5 24.01 33.26 -15.02
CA THR A 5 24.13 33.28 -13.56
C THR A 5 24.07 31.83 -13.10
N LEU A 6 25.19 31.33 -12.56
CA LEU A 6 25.26 30.01 -11.92
C LEU A 6 24.65 30.14 -10.52
N ILE A 7 23.52 29.49 -10.27
CA ILE A 7 22.95 29.35 -8.93
C ILE A 7 23.73 28.22 -8.25
N ALA A 8 24.48 28.55 -7.20
CA ALA A 8 25.17 27.58 -6.37
C ALA A 8 24.17 27.01 -5.36
N LEU A 9 23.86 25.72 -5.50
CA LEU A 9 23.09 24.96 -4.51
C LEU A 9 24.02 24.68 -3.32
N CYS A 10 23.78 25.34 -2.19
CA CYS A 10 24.48 25.07 -0.94
C CYS A 10 23.94 23.77 -0.34
N LEU A 11 24.69 22.68 -0.44
CA LEU A 11 24.50 21.49 0.40
C LEU A 11 24.82 21.86 1.85
N THR A 12 23.79 22.00 2.69
CA THR A 12 23.94 22.01 4.14
C THR A 12 24.08 20.58 4.63
N VAL A 13 25.28 20.24 5.12
CA VAL A 13 25.56 19.01 5.87
C VAL A 13 24.78 19.06 7.19
N GLY A 14 23.67 18.33 7.25
CA GLY A 14 22.88 18.07 8.46
C GLY A 14 23.10 16.61 8.89
N PHE A 15 23.40 16.43 10.18
CA PHE A 15 23.51 15.19 10.96
C PHE A 15 23.36 13.86 10.20
N ALA A 16 24.50 13.17 10.01
CA ALA A 16 24.49 11.75 9.69
C ALA A 16 24.01 10.96 10.92
N PHE A 17 22.71 10.67 10.95
CA PHE A 17 22.21 9.50 11.67
C PHE A 17 22.72 8.24 10.98
N SER A 18 22.91 7.19 11.77
CA SER A 18 23.43 5.89 11.35
C SER A 18 22.80 5.45 10.03
N ALA A 19 23.62 5.05 9.06
CA ALA A 19 23.14 4.45 7.82
C ALA A 19 22.27 3.24 8.18
N TYR A 20 20.97 3.40 7.98
CA TYR A 20 20.01 2.31 8.00
C TYR A 20 20.37 1.34 6.88
N SER A 21 20.08 0.06 7.10
CA SER A 21 20.33 -0.98 6.12
C SER A 21 19.36 -0.78 4.95
N HIS A 22 19.75 0.04 3.98
CA HIS A 22 19.03 0.22 2.72
C HIS A 22 18.98 -1.13 1.99
N VAL A 23 17.78 -1.66 1.74
CA VAL A 23 17.64 -2.89 0.97
C VAL A 23 16.72 -2.68 -0.22
N PRO A 24 17.23 -2.69 -1.46
CA PRO A 24 18.65 -2.81 -1.85
C PRO A 24 19.46 -1.53 -1.64
N GLU A 25 20.78 -1.64 -1.40
CA GLU A 25 21.68 -0.49 -1.12
C GLU A 25 21.72 0.59 -2.22
N ASP A 26 21.38 0.25 -3.47
CA ASP A 26 21.48 1.12 -4.64
C ASP A 26 20.11 1.50 -5.23
N GLN A 27 19.02 1.34 -4.47
CA GLN A 27 17.67 1.60 -4.95
C GLN A 27 16.88 2.45 -3.95
N VAL A 28 16.34 3.55 -4.47
CA VAL A 28 15.33 4.37 -3.80
C VAL A 28 14.16 4.49 -4.76
N LEU A 29 12.98 4.11 -4.29
CA LEU A 29 11.73 4.27 -5.02
C LEU A 29 11.05 5.59 -4.61
N LEU A 30 10.07 6.03 -5.38
CA LEU A 30 9.38 7.29 -5.14
C LEU A 30 7.98 7.05 -4.58
N ALA A 31 7.59 7.87 -3.61
CA ALA A 31 6.21 7.99 -3.15
C ALA A 31 5.63 9.32 -3.65
N PHE A 32 4.51 9.27 -4.36
CA PHE A 32 3.87 10.43 -4.98
C PHE A 32 3.11 11.28 -3.96
N GLN A 33 3.36 12.59 -3.90
CA GLN A 33 2.63 13.48 -3.01
C GLN A 33 1.31 13.95 -3.63
N PHE A 34 0.19 13.60 -3.00
CA PHE A 34 -1.11 14.19 -3.32
C PHE A 34 -1.23 15.58 -2.68
N PRO A 35 -1.60 16.62 -3.45
CA PRO A 35 -2.03 17.90 -2.90
C PRO A 35 -3.26 17.73 -2.00
N ALA A 36 -3.39 18.60 -1.00
CA ALA A 36 -4.58 18.61 -0.13
C ALA A 36 -5.88 18.76 -0.95
N GLY A 37 -6.80 17.83 -0.77
CA GLY A 37 -8.09 17.77 -1.47
C GLY A 37 -8.04 17.07 -2.83
N ALA A 38 -6.88 16.56 -3.24
CA ALA A 38 -6.69 15.76 -4.45
C ALA A 38 -6.32 14.29 -4.13
N GLU A 39 -6.40 13.88 -2.86
CA GLU A 39 -6.23 12.50 -2.45
C GLU A 39 -7.27 11.58 -3.11
N PRO A 40 -6.92 10.33 -3.43
CA PRO A 40 -7.82 9.41 -4.11
C PRO A 40 -9.04 9.07 -3.23
N THR A 41 -10.20 8.93 -3.89
CA THR A 41 -11.39 8.36 -3.27
C THR A 41 -11.26 6.85 -3.32
N LEU A 42 -11.30 6.17 -2.17
CA LEU A 42 -11.10 4.72 -2.14
C LEU A 42 -12.36 3.96 -2.52
N ASP A 43 -12.55 3.72 -3.81
CA ASP A 43 -13.69 2.97 -4.36
C ASP A 43 -13.28 1.87 -5.35
N GLY A 44 -11.99 1.77 -5.66
CA GLY A 44 -11.42 0.77 -6.57
C GLY A 44 -11.51 1.17 -8.04
N ASP A 45 -11.91 2.41 -8.36
CA ASP A 45 -11.62 3.06 -9.63
C ASP A 45 -10.26 3.76 -9.53
N LEU A 46 -9.28 3.29 -10.31
CA LEU A 46 -7.92 3.82 -10.24
C LEU A 46 -7.71 5.06 -11.13
N SER A 47 -8.78 5.68 -11.63
CA SER A 47 -8.70 6.78 -12.60
C SER A 47 -7.93 8.00 -12.08
N GLU A 48 -8.04 8.28 -10.79
CA GLU A 48 -7.39 9.37 -10.07
C GLU A 48 -5.87 9.23 -10.08
N TRP A 49 -5.36 8.00 -10.15
CA TRP A 49 -3.94 7.69 -10.19
C TRP A 49 -3.33 7.88 -11.58
N ALA A 50 -4.13 8.10 -12.63
CA ALA A 50 -3.64 8.28 -14.00
C ALA A 50 -2.75 9.51 -14.20
N VAL A 51 -2.77 10.44 -13.23
CA VAL A 51 -1.94 11.65 -13.22
C VAL A 51 -0.50 11.36 -12.74
N VAL A 52 -0.28 10.22 -12.08
CA VAL A 52 1.01 9.87 -11.49
C VAL A 52 1.98 9.40 -12.59
N PRO A 53 3.16 10.03 -12.72
CA PRO A 53 4.14 9.66 -13.74
C PRO A 53 4.64 8.21 -13.64
N GLU A 54 5.12 7.68 -14.76
CA GLU A 54 5.66 6.31 -14.84
C GLU A 54 6.87 6.08 -13.93
N ASP A 55 7.60 7.13 -13.53
CA ASP A 55 8.76 7.04 -12.62
C ASP A 55 8.37 6.55 -11.21
N TYR A 56 7.07 6.58 -10.85
CA TYR A 56 6.55 6.07 -9.58
C TYR A 56 5.99 4.64 -9.67
N TRP A 57 5.96 4.06 -10.87
CA TRP A 57 5.34 2.75 -11.08
C TRP A 57 6.30 1.64 -10.65
N ILE A 58 5.77 0.70 -9.88
CA ILE A 58 6.52 -0.44 -9.35
C ILE A 58 5.96 -1.68 -10.01
N GLY A 59 6.71 -2.18 -11.00
CA GLY A 59 6.38 -3.37 -11.76
C GLY A 59 7.14 -4.62 -11.30
N PRO A 60 6.87 -5.78 -11.94
CA PRO A 60 7.44 -7.09 -11.60
C PRO A 60 8.98 -7.15 -11.56
N GLU A 61 9.66 -6.24 -12.26
CA GLU A 61 11.12 -6.15 -12.29
C GLU A 61 11.77 -5.88 -10.93
N TYR A 62 11.03 -5.30 -9.98
CA TYR A 62 11.52 -5.00 -8.61
C TYR A 62 11.42 -6.18 -7.64
N TYR A 63 10.80 -7.29 -8.07
CA TYR A 63 10.48 -8.41 -7.18
C TYR A 63 11.43 -9.57 -7.35
N THR A 64 11.60 -10.31 -6.25
CA THR A 64 12.26 -11.62 -6.23
C THR A 64 11.44 -12.55 -5.36
N SER A 65 11.27 -13.79 -5.77
CA SER A 65 10.57 -14.77 -4.94
C SER A 65 11.37 -15.10 -3.69
N THR A 66 10.71 -15.59 -2.65
CA THR A 66 11.39 -16.08 -1.43
C THR A 66 12.33 -17.27 -1.70
N ALA A 67 12.21 -17.93 -2.86
CA ALA A 67 13.13 -18.95 -3.35
C ALA A 67 14.33 -18.38 -4.16
N GLY A 68 14.38 -17.06 -4.36
CA GLY A 68 15.45 -16.36 -5.09
C GLY A 68 15.22 -16.25 -6.61
N GLU A 69 14.02 -16.55 -7.09
CA GLU A 69 13.68 -16.51 -8.52
C GLU A 69 13.13 -15.13 -8.92
N LYS A 70 13.53 -14.62 -10.08
CA LYS A 70 12.99 -13.35 -10.58
C LYS A 70 11.59 -13.54 -11.16
N TRP A 71 10.70 -12.59 -10.89
CA TRP A 71 9.38 -12.53 -11.51
C TRP A 71 9.56 -12.22 -13.00
N THR A 72 9.33 -13.22 -13.85
CA THR A 72 9.60 -13.12 -15.30
C THR A 72 8.43 -13.57 -16.17
N ASP A 73 7.52 -14.38 -15.65
CA ASP A 73 6.33 -14.80 -16.38
C ASP A 73 5.16 -13.84 -16.13
N LEU A 74 5.11 -12.78 -16.93
CA LEU A 74 4.04 -11.78 -16.90
C LEU A 74 2.69 -12.31 -17.41
N SER A 75 2.67 -13.50 -18.01
CA SER A 75 1.43 -14.15 -18.43
C SER A 75 0.80 -14.99 -17.34
N SER A 76 1.54 -15.28 -16.27
CA SER A 76 0.99 -15.88 -15.05
C SER A 76 0.48 -14.78 -14.12
N LEU A 77 1.36 -13.88 -13.72
CA LEU A 77 1.04 -12.80 -12.79
C LEU A 77 1.70 -11.51 -13.30
N ASN A 78 1.02 -10.38 -13.21
CA ASN A 78 1.61 -9.08 -13.54
C ASN A 78 1.04 -7.98 -12.64
N SER A 79 1.88 -7.08 -12.13
CA SER A 79 1.46 -6.05 -11.20
C SER A 79 1.87 -4.66 -11.64
N LYS A 80 1.10 -3.67 -11.18
CA LYS A 80 1.49 -2.27 -11.14
C LYS A 80 1.05 -1.69 -9.80
N ILE A 81 2.03 -1.31 -9.01
CA ILE A 81 1.82 -0.64 -7.72
C ILE A 81 2.35 0.79 -7.79
N ILE A 82 1.63 1.70 -7.15
CA ILE A 82 2.09 3.08 -6.92
C ILE A 82 1.91 3.35 -5.43
N VAL A 83 2.95 3.93 -4.82
CA VAL A 83 2.88 4.45 -3.46
C VAL A 83 2.65 5.95 -3.53
N GLY A 84 1.63 6.43 -2.83
CA GLY A 84 1.34 7.84 -2.67
C GLY A 84 1.24 8.23 -1.20
N TYR A 85 1.28 9.53 -0.91
CA TYR A 85 1.11 10.04 0.44
C TYR A 85 0.47 11.43 0.42
N SER A 86 -0.13 11.83 1.55
CA SER A 86 -0.60 13.20 1.78
C SER A 86 0.00 13.74 3.07
N ALA A 87 0.90 14.71 2.94
CA ALA A 87 1.43 15.48 4.08
C ALA A 87 0.35 16.32 4.78
N SER A 88 -0.81 16.54 4.15
CA SER A 88 -1.89 17.29 4.77
C SER A 88 -2.82 16.44 5.64
N GLN A 89 -2.83 15.13 5.40
CA GLN A 89 -3.65 14.16 6.12
C GLN A 89 -2.84 13.18 6.98
N ASP A 90 -1.51 13.17 6.84
CA ASP A 90 -0.61 12.15 7.40
C ASP A 90 -1.09 10.73 7.07
N ARG A 91 -1.22 10.46 5.77
CA ARG A 91 -1.71 9.19 5.23
C ARG A 91 -0.82 8.71 4.10
N LEU A 92 -0.55 7.41 4.13
CA LEU A 92 -0.05 6.65 2.99
C LEU A 92 -1.24 6.16 2.17
N TYR A 93 -1.12 6.21 0.85
CA TYR A 93 -2.07 5.66 -0.11
C TYR A 93 -1.35 4.67 -1.02
N MET A 94 -2.06 3.65 -1.46
CA MET A 94 -1.51 2.73 -2.45
C MET A 94 -2.51 2.44 -3.55
N HIS A 95 -1.99 2.40 -4.77
CA HIS A 95 -2.61 1.84 -5.95
C HIS A 95 -2.15 0.41 -6.12
N TYR A 96 -3.08 -0.48 -6.47
CA TYR A 96 -2.78 -1.87 -6.75
C TYR A 96 -3.59 -2.34 -7.96
N GLU A 97 -2.88 -2.63 -9.03
CA GLU A 97 -3.42 -3.31 -10.21
C GLU A 97 -2.68 -4.63 -10.36
N LEU A 98 -3.42 -5.74 -10.36
CA LEU A 98 -2.85 -7.08 -10.48
C LEU A 98 -3.64 -7.88 -11.51
N PHE A 99 -2.95 -8.29 -12.57
CA PHE A 99 -3.40 -9.37 -13.44
C PHE A 99 -2.91 -10.71 -12.91
N ASP A 100 -3.80 -11.70 -12.96
CA ASP A 100 -3.55 -13.07 -12.54
C ASP A 100 -4.21 -14.05 -13.53
N ASN A 101 -3.46 -15.02 -14.03
CA ASN A 101 -3.94 -16.06 -14.94
C ASN A 101 -4.84 -17.07 -14.24
N PHE A 102 -4.78 -17.18 -12.91
CA PHE A 102 -5.72 -17.94 -12.12
C PHE A 102 -5.85 -17.37 -10.71
N ARG A 103 -6.83 -16.49 -10.54
CA ARG A 103 -7.11 -15.91 -9.24
C ARG A 103 -7.84 -16.92 -8.34
N LYS A 104 -7.14 -17.46 -7.35
CA LYS A 104 -7.71 -18.32 -6.31
C LYS A 104 -8.47 -17.51 -5.27
N ARG A 105 -9.69 -17.96 -4.99
CA ARG A 105 -10.59 -17.37 -4.00
C ARG A 105 -10.80 -18.31 -2.82
N ASP A 106 -10.82 -17.73 -1.62
CA ASP A 106 -11.35 -18.40 -0.43
C ASP A 106 -12.89 -18.31 -0.43
N VAL A 107 -13.55 -19.43 -0.71
CA VAL A 107 -15.02 -19.58 -0.59
C VAL A 107 -15.43 -20.51 0.54
N SER A 108 -14.52 -20.88 1.44
CA SER A 108 -14.81 -21.77 2.54
C SER A 108 -14.13 -21.31 3.82
N GLY A 109 -14.93 -20.76 4.74
CA GLY A 109 -14.45 -20.49 6.09
C GLY A 109 -13.73 -21.71 6.67
N ILE A 110 -12.43 -21.57 6.95
CA ILE A 110 -11.68 -22.28 8.00
C ILE A 110 -11.95 -23.82 8.09
N GLU A 111 -12.11 -24.55 6.99
CA GLU A 111 -12.35 -26.02 7.05
C GLU A 111 -11.20 -26.89 6.52
N SER A 112 -10.14 -26.28 6.00
CA SER A 112 -8.83 -26.94 5.87
C SER A 112 -7.88 -26.37 6.91
N SER A 113 -7.01 -27.21 7.46
CA SER A 113 -6.01 -26.79 8.44
C SER A 113 -4.62 -27.07 7.89
N PRO A 114 -3.86 -26.03 7.51
CA PRO A 114 -4.30 -24.64 7.35
C PRO A 114 -5.21 -24.47 6.12
N PRO A 115 -6.11 -23.46 6.10
CA PRO A 115 -6.97 -23.24 4.94
C PRO A 115 -6.13 -22.80 3.73
N PRO A 116 -6.53 -23.14 2.50
CA PRO A 116 -5.93 -22.62 1.29
C PRO A 116 -5.95 -21.08 1.35
N LEU A 117 -4.79 -20.43 1.33
CA LEU A 117 -4.69 -18.98 1.28
C LEU A 117 -5.13 -18.52 -0.13
N PRO A 118 -5.96 -17.46 -0.22
CA PRO A 118 -6.24 -16.80 -1.48
C PRO A 118 -5.04 -15.93 -1.90
N ASP A 119 -5.06 -15.45 -3.15
CA ASP A 119 -4.10 -14.44 -3.59
C ASP A 119 -4.22 -13.20 -2.71
N THR A 120 -3.06 -12.70 -2.30
CA THR A 120 -2.95 -11.71 -1.22
C THR A 120 -1.75 -10.80 -1.42
N ILE A 121 -1.80 -9.64 -0.77
CA ILE A 121 -0.65 -8.78 -0.57
C ILE A 121 -0.43 -8.55 0.92
N GLU A 122 0.81 -8.68 1.36
CA GLU A 122 1.25 -8.42 2.73
C GLU A 122 2.31 -7.33 2.74
N LEU A 123 2.10 -6.27 3.50
CA LEU A 123 2.95 -5.11 3.59
C LEU A 123 3.64 -5.03 4.94
N SER A 124 4.83 -4.47 4.93
CA SER A 124 5.59 -4.00 6.08
C SER A 124 5.91 -2.53 5.84
N VAL A 125 5.56 -1.67 6.79
CA VAL A 125 5.71 -0.21 6.68
C VAL A 125 6.35 0.34 7.94
N ASP A 126 7.21 1.33 7.77
CA ASP A 126 8.00 1.95 8.81
C ASP A 126 8.19 3.44 8.48
N GLY A 127 7.46 4.30 9.20
CA GLY A 127 7.37 5.73 8.91
C GLY A 127 8.69 6.44 9.12
N ASP A 128 9.29 6.33 10.30
CA ASP A 128 10.57 6.97 10.60
C ASP A 128 11.79 6.21 10.04
N HIS A 129 11.52 5.06 9.41
CA HIS A 129 12.50 4.17 8.79
C HIS A 129 13.61 3.75 9.78
N GLY A 130 13.23 3.56 11.06
CA GLY A 130 14.12 3.15 12.14
C GLY A 130 14.55 1.67 12.09
N GLY A 131 13.98 0.89 11.19
CA GLY A 131 14.32 -0.52 10.99
C GLY A 131 13.85 -1.41 12.15
N GLU A 132 12.87 -0.97 12.93
CA GLU A 132 12.33 -1.68 14.06
C GLU A 132 11.71 -3.02 13.65
N ARG A 133 11.58 -3.91 14.63
CA ARG A 133 10.85 -5.14 14.43
C ARG A 133 9.36 -4.85 14.48
N SER A 134 8.66 -5.32 13.47
CA SER A 134 7.20 -5.34 13.43
C SER A 134 6.65 -6.52 14.23
N TRP A 135 7.45 -7.59 14.41
CA TRP A 135 7.20 -8.68 15.35
C TRP A 135 7.87 -8.49 16.72
N ALA A 136 7.15 -8.81 17.79
CA ALA A 136 7.62 -8.83 19.17
C ALA A 136 7.10 -10.07 19.91
N ASP A 137 7.84 -10.53 20.93
CA ASP A 137 7.39 -11.66 21.77
C ASP A 137 6.12 -11.29 22.54
N GLU A 138 6.12 -10.11 23.14
CA GLU A 138 4.96 -9.54 23.83
C GLU A 138 3.94 -9.04 22.80
N PRO A 139 2.70 -9.57 22.77
CA PRO A 139 1.71 -9.20 21.77
C PRO A 139 1.32 -7.72 21.76
N GLU A 140 1.56 -7.02 22.87
CA GLU A 140 1.26 -5.60 23.08
C GLU A 140 2.25 -4.68 22.35
N ASP A 141 3.46 -5.16 22.07
CA ASP A 141 4.51 -4.39 21.36
C ASP A 141 4.54 -4.68 19.85
N ARG A 142 3.74 -5.62 19.36
CA ARG A 142 3.69 -5.97 17.93
C ARG A 142 3.02 -4.86 17.12
N GLY A 143 3.65 -4.47 16.01
CA GLY A 143 3.16 -3.40 15.16
C GLY A 143 3.36 -1.98 15.73
N ARG A 144 4.12 -1.83 16.82
CA ARG A 144 4.23 -0.57 17.57
C ARG A 144 5.01 0.52 16.84
N PHE A 145 6.15 0.16 16.24
CA PHE A 145 7.09 1.09 15.60
C PHE A 145 7.15 0.85 14.08
N ALA A 146 7.20 -0.42 13.68
CA ALA A 146 6.97 -0.85 12.30
C ALA A 146 5.69 -1.69 12.23
N GLN A 147 4.89 -1.52 11.18
CA GLN A 147 3.57 -2.12 11.04
C GLN A 147 3.54 -3.19 9.94
N ASN A 148 2.85 -4.31 10.18
CA ASN A 148 2.52 -5.27 9.13
C ASN A 148 1.03 -5.25 8.82
N ILE A 149 0.69 -5.33 7.55
CA ILE A 149 -0.68 -5.26 7.08
C ILE A 149 -0.90 -6.33 6.03
N HIS A 150 -1.95 -7.12 6.19
CA HIS A 150 -2.37 -8.13 5.23
C HIS A 150 -3.66 -7.65 4.57
N PHE A 151 -3.68 -7.59 3.25
CA PHE A 151 -4.87 -7.30 2.46
C PHE A 151 -5.29 -8.53 1.68
N ARG A 152 -6.46 -9.07 2.01
CA ARG A 152 -7.12 -10.07 1.16
C ARG A 152 -8.10 -9.36 0.25
N LEU A 153 -7.91 -9.54 -1.06
CA LEU A 153 -8.80 -8.97 -2.07
C LEU A 153 -10.24 -9.47 -1.84
N PRO A 154 -11.25 -8.59 -1.77
CA PRO A 154 -12.61 -8.95 -1.38
C PRO A 154 -13.30 -9.91 -2.34
N ASN A 155 -14.35 -10.50 -1.78
CA ASN A 155 -15.32 -11.33 -2.44
C ASN A 155 -16.39 -10.48 -3.18
N ILE A 156 -16.37 -10.42 -4.52
CA ILE A 156 -17.44 -9.73 -5.31
C ILE A 156 -18.63 -10.68 -5.59
N ASP A 157 -18.99 -11.58 -4.68
CA ASP A 157 -20.22 -12.36 -4.89
C ASP A 157 -21.44 -11.61 -4.31
N PRO A 158 -22.35 -11.08 -5.15
CA PRO A 158 -23.52 -10.35 -4.69
C PRO A 158 -24.51 -11.20 -3.86
N ALA A 159 -24.36 -12.53 -3.82
CA ALA A 159 -25.22 -13.45 -3.08
C ALA A 159 -24.61 -13.96 -1.76
N SER A 160 -23.32 -13.78 -1.49
CA SER A 160 -22.64 -14.41 -0.34
C SER A 160 -22.23 -13.47 0.78
N VAL A 161 -22.36 -12.15 0.64
CA VAL A 161 -21.85 -11.19 1.63
C VAL A 161 -23.02 -10.61 2.42
N SER A 162 -23.09 -10.89 3.73
CA SER A 162 -23.46 -9.81 4.64
C SER A 162 -22.47 -8.69 4.38
N ASN A 163 -22.93 -7.48 4.07
CA ASN A 163 -22.14 -6.31 3.66
C ASN A 163 -20.96 -5.90 4.57
N GLU A 164 -20.61 -6.71 5.58
CA GLU A 164 -19.52 -6.54 6.53
C GLU A 164 -18.21 -7.25 6.11
N GLU A 165 -18.22 -8.15 5.11
CA GLU A 165 -16.98 -8.84 4.64
C GLU A 165 -16.46 -8.27 3.30
N THR A 166 -16.22 -6.95 3.30
CA THR A 166 -15.34 -6.29 2.31
C THR A 166 -13.87 -6.70 2.58
N ALA A 167 -12.89 -6.31 1.75
CA ALA A 167 -11.52 -6.86 1.80
C ALA A 167 -11.00 -7.03 3.23
N TRP A 168 -10.37 -8.18 3.52
CA TRP A 168 -9.87 -8.42 4.86
C TRP A 168 -8.61 -7.59 5.05
N TYR A 169 -8.74 -6.40 5.63
CA TYR A 169 -7.65 -5.63 6.22
C TYR A 169 -7.33 -6.25 7.58
N TRP A 170 -6.12 -6.79 7.74
CA TRP A 170 -5.64 -7.24 9.04
C TRP A 170 -4.32 -6.56 9.35
N PHE A 171 -4.32 -5.74 10.39
CA PHE A 171 -3.11 -5.23 11.04
C PHE A 171 -2.42 -6.42 11.73
N TRP A 172 -1.64 -7.15 10.94
CA TRP A 172 -1.11 -8.45 11.31
C TRP A 172 -0.13 -8.29 12.47
N HIS A 173 -0.08 -9.31 13.32
CA HIS A 173 0.69 -9.34 14.57
C HIS A 173 0.24 -8.42 15.69
N SER A 174 -0.47 -7.33 15.44
CA SER A 174 -0.86 -6.40 16.50
C SER A 174 -2.20 -6.76 17.18
N GLN A 175 -2.40 -6.21 18.38
CA GLN A 175 -3.68 -6.24 19.10
C GLN A 175 -4.58 -5.02 18.81
N ALA A 176 -4.13 -4.07 17.97
CA ALA A 176 -4.86 -2.85 17.67
C ALA A 176 -6.02 -3.09 16.71
N THR A 177 -7.17 -3.52 17.24
CA THR A 177 -8.37 -3.81 16.44
C THR A 177 -8.99 -2.58 15.79
N TRP A 178 -8.56 -1.37 16.18
CA TRP A 178 -9.08 -0.09 15.70
C TRP A 178 -8.28 0.49 14.53
N ALA A 179 -6.98 0.21 14.43
CA ALA A 179 -6.07 0.87 13.48
C ALA A 179 -6.38 0.54 12.01
N GLY A 180 -7.07 -0.58 11.79
CA GLY A 180 -7.51 -1.01 10.46
C GLY A 180 -8.89 -0.55 10.01
N ASN A 181 -9.49 0.40 10.72
CA ASN A 181 -10.83 0.89 10.41
C ASN A 181 -10.79 2.41 10.20
N PRO A 182 -11.82 2.99 9.55
CA PRO A 182 -11.95 4.43 9.48
C PRO A 182 -11.94 5.07 10.89
N PRO A 183 -11.23 6.20 11.09
CA PRO A 183 -10.61 7.05 10.08
C PRO A 183 -9.11 6.76 9.81
N TYR A 184 -8.58 5.64 10.29
CA TYR A 184 -7.15 5.32 10.22
C TYR A 184 -6.77 4.50 8.99
N ALA A 185 -7.67 3.64 8.54
CA ALA A 185 -7.52 2.92 7.29
C ALA A 185 -8.88 2.76 6.60
N ASP A 186 -8.86 2.67 5.28
CA ASP A 186 -10.01 2.39 4.43
C ASP A 186 -9.48 1.87 3.08
N GLN A 187 -10.36 1.33 2.24
CA GLN A 187 -9.98 0.65 1.01
C GLN A 187 -11.10 0.64 -0.04
N GLY A 188 -10.70 0.63 -1.30
CA GLY A 188 -11.54 0.45 -2.48
C GLY A 188 -11.11 -0.78 -3.25
N TYR A 189 -12.07 -1.48 -3.89
CA TYR A 189 -11.76 -2.66 -4.69
C TYR A 189 -12.78 -2.92 -5.79
N THR A 190 -12.27 -3.19 -7.00
CA THR A 190 -13.03 -3.71 -8.12
C THR A 190 -12.25 -4.82 -8.85
N SER A 191 -12.90 -5.46 -9.82
CA SER A 191 -12.32 -6.55 -10.63
C SER A 191 -13.06 -6.61 -11.96
N ASP A 192 -12.36 -7.02 -13.02
CA ASP A 192 -13.00 -7.30 -14.32
C ASP A 192 -13.85 -8.59 -14.32
N SER A 193 -13.66 -9.43 -13.30
CA SER A 193 -14.41 -10.67 -13.07
C SER A 193 -14.94 -10.78 -11.65
N VAL A 194 -16.20 -11.21 -11.55
CA VAL A 194 -16.88 -11.56 -10.29
C VAL A 194 -16.97 -13.09 -10.09
N VAL A 195 -16.41 -13.86 -11.02
CA VAL A 195 -16.43 -15.33 -10.99
C VAL A 195 -15.39 -15.83 -9.99
N LEU A 196 -15.77 -16.81 -9.17
CA LEU A 196 -14.88 -17.47 -8.21
C LEU A 196 -13.85 -18.33 -8.93
N ASN A 197 -12.59 -18.33 -8.48
CA ASN A 197 -11.53 -19.19 -9.03
C ASN A 197 -11.44 -19.07 -10.56
N ALA A 198 -11.37 -17.82 -11.02
CA ALA A 198 -11.45 -17.50 -12.44
C ALA A 198 -10.05 -17.36 -13.03
N ALA A 199 -9.93 -17.81 -14.28
CA ALA A 199 -8.74 -17.53 -15.06
C ALA A 199 -8.78 -16.11 -15.63
N ASP A 200 -7.60 -15.55 -15.86
CA ASP A 200 -7.38 -14.24 -16.48
C ASP A 200 -8.21 -13.12 -15.82
N VAL A 201 -7.91 -12.82 -14.56
CA VAL A 201 -8.59 -11.80 -13.77
C VAL A 201 -7.66 -10.61 -13.54
N THR A 202 -8.19 -9.40 -13.69
CA THR A 202 -7.53 -8.18 -13.24
C THR A 202 -8.27 -7.59 -12.05
N SER A 203 -7.53 -7.47 -10.95
CA SER A 203 -7.97 -6.86 -9.71
C SER A 203 -7.45 -5.43 -9.62
N TYR A 204 -8.32 -4.52 -9.17
CA TYR A 204 -8.00 -3.12 -8.93
C TYR A 204 -8.33 -2.83 -7.48
N ALA A 205 -7.35 -2.35 -6.73
CA ALA A 205 -7.51 -2.03 -5.34
C ALA A 205 -6.75 -0.76 -5.00
N GLU A 206 -7.24 -0.08 -3.99
CA GLU A 206 -6.54 1.03 -3.37
C GLU A 206 -6.86 1.06 -1.89
N TRP A 207 -5.93 1.58 -1.10
CA TRP A 207 -6.12 1.71 0.33
C TRP A 207 -5.38 2.91 0.85
N MET A 208 -5.88 3.45 1.96
CA MET A 208 -5.12 4.39 2.78
C MET A 208 -4.86 3.82 4.16
N MET A 209 -3.78 4.27 4.78
CA MET A 209 -3.45 3.95 6.15
C MET A 209 -2.73 5.11 6.84
N THR A 210 -2.99 5.26 8.12
CA THR A 210 -2.16 6.02 9.05
C THR A 210 -0.92 5.20 9.39
N LEU A 211 0.26 5.79 9.22
CA LEU A 211 1.50 5.25 9.78
C LEU A 211 1.74 5.80 11.18
N TRP A 212 2.41 5.02 12.03
CA TRP A 212 2.58 5.34 13.43
C TRP A 212 4.04 5.21 13.85
N ASP A 213 4.61 6.28 14.40
CA ASP A 213 5.93 6.23 15.04
C ASP A 213 5.86 5.59 16.44
N ASN A 214 4.66 5.48 17.01
CA ASN A 214 4.42 4.74 18.24
C ASN A 214 2.92 4.41 18.38
N LEU A 215 2.52 3.25 17.89
CA LEU A 215 1.17 2.74 18.03
C LEU A 215 0.97 2.07 19.40
N GLN A 216 -0.03 2.53 20.15
CA GLN A 216 -0.46 1.94 21.40
C GLN A 216 -1.74 1.16 21.15
N TRP A 217 -1.67 -0.16 21.19
CA TRP A 217 -2.77 -1.02 20.72
C TRP A 217 -4.09 -0.81 21.47
N ASP A 218 -4.07 -0.33 22.72
CA ASP A 218 -5.22 -0.07 23.57
C ASP A 218 -5.53 1.43 23.78
N ASP A 219 -4.71 2.33 23.24
CA ASP A 219 -4.83 3.78 23.40
C ASP A 219 -4.63 4.53 22.07
N PRO A 220 -5.66 4.60 21.20
CA PRO A 220 -5.59 5.33 19.95
C PRO A 220 -5.19 6.81 20.13
N ASP A 221 -5.71 7.46 21.17
CA ASP A 221 -5.46 8.89 21.43
C ASP A 221 -4.02 9.15 21.95
N GLY A 222 -3.42 8.16 22.60
CA GLY A 222 -2.03 8.17 23.05
C GLY A 222 -1.01 7.68 22.02
N SER A 223 -1.47 7.21 20.86
CA SER A 223 -0.60 6.79 19.76
C SER A 223 -0.01 8.01 19.03
N VAL A 224 1.18 7.83 18.44
CA VAL A 224 1.89 8.89 17.70
C VAL A 224 1.80 8.59 16.21
N VAL A 225 1.07 9.43 15.49
CA VAL A 225 0.99 9.40 14.03
C VAL A 225 2.32 9.89 13.46
N HIS A 226 2.80 9.23 12.41
CA HIS A 226 3.95 9.68 11.64
C HIS A 226 3.64 10.98 10.88
N ASP A 227 4.49 11.99 11.01
CA ASP A 227 4.37 13.30 10.35
C ASP A 227 5.06 13.24 8.99
N PHE A 228 4.31 13.18 7.90
CA PHE A 228 4.88 12.99 6.56
C PHE A 228 5.51 14.30 6.05
N VAL A 229 6.83 14.32 5.90
CA VAL A 229 7.63 15.46 5.45
C VAL A 229 8.24 15.20 4.07
N GLU A 230 7.93 16.10 3.12
CA GLU A 230 8.58 16.13 1.81
C GLU A 230 10.10 15.95 1.90
N GLY A 231 10.62 15.00 1.11
CA GLY A 231 12.04 14.71 0.98
C GLY A 231 12.60 13.75 2.02
N GLU A 232 11.80 13.26 2.98
CA GLU A 232 12.22 12.19 3.87
C GLU A 232 12.16 10.82 3.18
N ILE A 233 12.80 9.83 3.81
CA ILE A 233 12.77 8.44 3.39
C ILE A 233 11.94 7.66 4.41
N ILE A 234 10.94 6.94 3.92
CA ILE A 234 10.18 5.97 4.70
C ILE A 234 10.52 4.55 4.22
N GLY A 235 10.30 3.55 5.08
CA GLY A 235 10.56 2.14 4.77
C GLY A 235 9.30 1.40 4.37
N LEU A 236 9.28 0.81 3.17
CA LEU A 236 8.22 -0.13 2.77
C LEU A 236 8.78 -1.41 2.20
N ASN A 237 8.10 -2.51 2.45
CA ASN A 237 8.27 -3.76 1.74
C ASN A 237 6.93 -4.46 1.63
N TRP A 238 6.77 -5.36 0.67
CA TRP A 238 5.60 -6.19 0.57
C TRP A 238 5.84 -7.47 -0.23
N MET A 239 4.94 -8.41 -0.03
CA MET A 239 4.86 -9.68 -0.73
C MET A 239 3.54 -9.79 -1.47
N ILE A 240 3.59 -10.20 -2.73
CA ILE A 240 2.43 -10.61 -3.53
C ILE A 240 2.49 -12.14 -3.64
N GLY A 241 1.42 -12.80 -3.20
CA GLY A 241 1.30 -14.25 -3.22
C GLY A 241 0.46 -14.74 -4.38
N ASP A 242 1.06 -15.60 -5.19
CA ASP A 242 0.45 -16.34 -6.29
C ASP A 242 0.06 -17.74 -5.80
N TYR A 243 -1.22 -17.96 -5.51
CA TYR A 243 -1.74 -19.20 -4.92
C TYR A 243 -2.50 -20.05 -5.95
N ASP A 244 -1.94 -20.30 -7.13
CA ASP A 244 -2.58 -21.11 -8.18
C ASP A 244 -3.08 -22.51 -7.77
N ASN A 245 -2.44 -23.13 -6.77
CA ASN A 245 -2.73 -24.50 -6.39
C ASN A 245 -3.99 -24.59 -5.50
N MET A 246 -5.06 -25.15 -6.04
CA MET A 246 -6.32 -25.36 -5.30
C MET A 246 -6.26 -26.43 -4.20
N ASP A 247 -5.30 -27.35 -4.29
CA ASP A 247 -5.24 -28.52 -3.40
C ASP A 247 -4.39 -28.27 -2.14
N ASN A 248 -3.59 -27.19 -2.11
CA ASN A 248 -2.71 -26.86 -0.98
C ASN A 248 -2.41 -25.34 -0.85
N ASN A 249 -1.39 -25.02 -0.05
CA ASN A 249 -0.87 -23.66 0.20
C ASN A 249 0.49 -23.41 -0.47
N GLU A 250 0.85 -24.21 -1.46
CA GLU A 250 2.02 -23.92 -2.28
C GLU A 250 1.72 -22.67 -3.10
N ALA A 251 2.60 -21.69 -2.96
CA ALA A 251 2.52 -20.41 -3.66
C ALA A 251 3.91 -19.95 -4.04
N VAL A 252 3.96 -19.14 -5.08
CA VAL A 252 5.12 -18.28 -5.32
C VAL A 252 4.87 -16.96 -4.63
N GLN A 253 5.73 -16.63 -3.68
CA GLN A 253 5.67 -15.37 -2.95
C GLN A 253 6.71 -14.42 -3.51
N TYR A 254 6.27 -13.42 -4.26
CA TYR A 254 7.13 -12.39 -4.83
C TYR A 254 7.25 -11.21 -3.86
N VAL A 255 8.46 -10.99 -3.35
CA VAL A 255 8.73 -9.93 -2.37
C VAL A 255 9.44 -8.78 -3.09
N LEU A 256 9.00 -7.54 -2.84
CA LEU A 256 9.76 -6.35 -3.24
C LEU A 256 11.15 -6.47 -2.64
N ASN A 257 12.22 -6.22 -3.42
CA ASN A 257 13.63 -6.42 -3.01
C ASN A 257 14.07 -7.86 -2.71
N GLY A 258 13.15 -8.81 -2.46
CA GLY A 258 13.42 -10.24 -2.28
C GLY A 258 13.69 -10.69 -0.84
N GLU A 259 13.59 -9.81 0.15
CA GLU A 259 13.92 -10.13 1.54
C GLU A 259 12.78 -10.86 2.27
N GLY A 260 12.94 -12.17 2.48
CA GLY A 260 11.90 -13.01 3.09
C GLY A 260 11.58 -12.73 4.57
N THR A 261 12.31 -11.83 5.23
CA THR A 261 12.05 -11.41 6.63
C THR A 261 11.30 -10.08 6.73
N TYR A 262 10.75 -9.56 5.63
CA TYR A 262 10.00 -8.28 5.60
C TYR A 262 8.91 -8.20 6.67
N TRP A 263 8.26 -9.33 6.98
CA TRP A 263 7.19 -9.43 7.97
C TRP A 263 7.67 -9.37 9.42
N GLU A 264 8.96 -9.59 9.66
CA GLU A 264 9.53 -9.63 11.01
C GLU A 264 10.14 -8.28 11.40
N THR A 265 10.72 -7.57 10.43
CA THR A 265 11.55 -6.40 10.67
C THR A 265 11.55 -5.43 9.49
N ALA A 266 11.46 -4.14 9.78
CA ALA A 266 11.59 -3.07 8.79
C ALA A 266 13.06 -2.78 8.41
N ALA A 267 14.02 -3.39 9.11
CA ALA A 267 15.45 -3.32 8.75
C ALA A 267 15.78 -3.84 7.32
N VAL A 268 14.83 -4.53 6.66
CA VAL A 268 14.93 -4.98 5.26
C VAL A 268 13.97 -4.24 4.33
N ALA A 269 13.43 -3.11 4.77
CA ALA A 269 12.53 -2.30 3.97
C ALA A 269 13.28 -1.64 2.81
N THR A 270 12.57 -1.46 1.71
CA THR A 270 13.01 -0.63 0.58
C THR A 270 12.78 0.83 0.92
N ASP A 271 13.74 1.67 0.54
CA ASP A 271 13.65 3.12 0.66
C ASP A 271 12.59 3.69 -0.28
N PHE A 272 11.70 4.51 0.27
CA PHE A 272 10.78 5.36 -0.47
C PHE A 272 11.04 6.82 -0.16
N LEU A 273 11.50 7.57 -1.15
CA LEU A 273 11.60 9.02 -1.07
C LEU A 273 10.21 9.64 -1.23
N LEU A 274 9.81 10.39 -0.21
CA LEU A 274 8.62 11.24 -0.26
C LEU A 274 8.89 12.39 -1.25
N ALA A 275 8.38 12.25 -2.47
CA ALA A 275 8.64 13.20 -3.53
C ALA A 275 7.95 14.54 -3.26
N PRO A 276 8.52 15.67 -3.70
CA PRO A 276 7.84 16.96 -3.62
C PRO A 276 6.56 16.97 -4.46
N LEU A 277 5.68 17.93 -4.17
CA LEU A 277 4.54 18.22 -5.03
C LEU A 277 4.97 18.41 -6.48
N GLU A 278 4.42 17.57 -7.35
CA GLU A 278 4.68 17.65 -8.78
C GLU A 278 3.66 18.55 -9.50
N ASP A 279 4.13 19.18 -10.58
CA ASP A 279 3.28 19.97 -11.49
C ASP A 279 2.56 19.03 -12.48
N VAL A 280 1.59 18.27 -11.96
CA VAL A 280 0.71 17.42 -12.76
C VAL A 280 -0.70 17.98 -12.81
N ASP A 281 -1.38 17.79 -13.94
CA ASP A 281 -2.76 18.23 -14.13
C ASP A 281 -3.70 17.20 -13.52
N PHE A 282 -4.16 17.45 -12.29
CA PHE A 282 -5.20 16.64 -11.62
C PHE A 282 -6.57 16.70 -12.34
N GLY A 283 -6.68 17.45 -13.44
CA GLY A 283 -7.93 17.89 -13.98
C GLY A 283 -8.60 18.85 -13.01
N THR A 284 -9.42 19.77 -13.49
CA THR A 284 -10.36 20.41 -12.57
C THR A 284 -11.31 19.32 -12.10
N ALA A 285 -11.11 18.77 -10.90
CA ALA A 285 -12.18 18.16 -10.13
C ALA A 285 -13.27 19.23 -10.06
N VAL A 286 -14.27 19.10 -10.93
CA VAL A 286 -15.30 20.10 -11.07
C VAL A 286 -16.08 20.08 -9.75
N GLU A 287 -15.86 21.09 -8.91
CA GLU A 287 -16.75 21.45 -7.80
C GLU A 287 -18.15 21.89 -8.31
N ALA A 288 -18.81 21.13 -9.20
CA ALA A 288 -20.18 21.42 -9.67
C ALA A 288 -21.26 20.75 -8.81
N GLU A 289 -20.94 20.25 -7.62
CA GLU A 289 -21.96 19.96 -6.61
C GLU A 289 -22.25 21.19 -5.72
N SER A 290 -21.47 22.28 -5.82
CA SER A 290 -21.74 23.52 -5.08
C SER A 290 -22.64 24.47 -5.89
N TRP A 291 -23.71 24.97 -5.25
CA TRP A 291 -24.69 25.98 -5.72
C TRP A 291 -25.84 25.57 -6.66
N GLY A 292 -25.71 24.56 -7.52
CA GLY A 292 -26.78 24.17 -8.46
C GLY A 292 -28.01 23.55 -7.81
N ARG A 293 -27.82 22.68 -6.81
CA ARG A 293 -28.90 21.94 -6.14
C ARG A 293 -29.71 22.75 -5.14
N ILE A 294 -29.13 23.77 -4.50
CA ILE A 294 -29.85 24.64 -3.55
C ILE A 294 -30.96 25.42 -4.26
N LYS A 295 -30.77 25.86 -5.51
CA LYS A 295 -31.82 26.58 -6.26
C LYS A 295 -32.93 25.67 -6.79
N ALA A 296 -32.65 24.38 -6.99
CA ALA A 296 -33.68 23.40 -7.37
C ALA A 296 -34.58 23.01 -6.18
N ALA A 297 -34.10 23.10 -4.94
CA ALA A 297 -34.86 22.81 -3.73
C ALA A 297 -35.80 23.95 -3.28
N PHE A 298 -35.70 25.15 -3.86
CA PHE A 298 -36.59 26.29 -3.58
C PHE A 298 -37.48 26.69 -4.78
N GLY A 299 -37.58 25.83 -5.79
CA GLY A 299 -38.27 26.09 -7.05
C GLY A 299 -39.46 25.17 -7.38
N GLN A 300 -39.95 24.35 -6.45
CA GLN A 300 -41.18 23.57 -6.59
C GLN A 300 -42.19 23.90 -5.50
#